data_AF-A0A3Q7NKL2-F1
#
_entry.id   AF-A0A3Q7NKL2-F1
#
_cell.length_a   1.000
_cell.length_b   1.000
_cell.length_c   1.000
_cell.angle_alpha   90.00
_cell.angle_beta   90.00
_cell.angle_gamma   90.00
#
_symmetry.space_group_name_H-M   'P 1'
#
loop_
_entity.id
_entity.type
_entity.pdbx_description
1 polymer ?
#
loop_
_entity_poly.entity_id
_entity_poly.type
_entity_poly.pdbx_seq_one_letter_code
_entity_poly.pdbx_strand_id
1 'polypeptide(L)'
;MFIYTKQYGLGAEEEDSFVRCVSVLGNLADQLYYPCEHIAWAADAQILHVDPARWWTLSTAFWGLSLLLGIARSLRMVLTLRRKLRGPAVAFTSRLPRSKRRAMEAQVRSEVLTLLSNVADLANAVHWLPPGVLWAGRFPPWLVGLLGTISSLLSVYQAGRAEATTP
;
A
#
# COMPACT_ATOMS: atom_id res chain seq x y z
N MET A 1 3.04 -10.74 7.55
CA MET A 1 2.71 -10.86 6.10
C MET A 1 2.18 -12.24 5.72
N PHE A 2 2.92 -13.34 5.88
CA PHE A 2 2.44 -14.67 5.44
C PHE A 2 1.09 -15.12 6.06
N ILE A 3 0.92 -14.94 7.38
CA ILE A 3 -0.34 -15.27 8.07
C ILE A 3 -1.51 -14.43 7.52
N TYR A 4 -1.28 -13.13 7.28
CA TYR A 4 -2.27 -12.24 6.68
C TYR A 4 -2.62 -12.66 5.24
N THR A 5 -1.63 -12.98 4.39
CA THR A 5 -1.87 -13.49 3.03
C THR A 5 -2.67 -14.79 3.04
N LYS A 6 -2.35 -15.69 3.99
CA LYS A 6 -3.07 -16.96 4.15
C LYS A 6 -4.52 -16.74 4.61
N GLN A 7 -4.76 -15.77 5.49
CA GLN A 7 -6.11 -15.39 5.94
C GLN A 7 -6.90 -14.68 4.83
N TYR A 8 -6.25 -13.83 4.04
CA TYR A 8 -6.86 -13.15 2.89
C TYR A 8 -7.21 -14.12 1.74
N GLY A 9 -6.39 -15.15 1.55
CA GLY A 9 -6.57 -16.17 0.51
C GLY A 9 -6.61 -15.55 -0.89
N LEU A 10 -7.68 -15.85 -1.64
CA LEU A 10 -7.94 -15.27 -2.96
C LEU A 10 -8.85 -14.04 -2.92
N GLY A 11 -9.09 -13.46 -1.72
CA GLY A 11 -9.91 -12.26 -1.54
C GLY A 11 -11.41 -12.50 -1.74
N ALA A 12 -11.93 -13.61 -1.21
CA ALA A 12 -13.35 -13.97 -1.31
C ALA A 12 -14.31 -12.95 -0.65
N GLU A 13 -13.79 -12.10 0.25
CA GLU A 13 -14.54 -11.04 0.93
C GLU A 13 -14.73 -9.78 0.06
N GLU A 14 -13.99 -9.63 -1.04
CA GLU A 14 -14.05 -8.45 -1.89
C GLU A 14 -15.07 -8.64 -3.04
N GLU A 15 -16.11 -7.81 -3.08
CA GLU A 15 -17.10 -7.81 -4.18
C GLU A 15 -16.50 -7.33 -5.51
N ASP A 16 -15.52 -6.42 -5.47
CA ASP A 16 -14.89 -5.87 -6.68
C ASP A 16 -13.73 -6.78 -7.14
N SER A 17 -13.94 -7.46 -8.27
CA SER A 17 -12.95 -8.36 -8.88
C SER A 17 -11.62 -7.67 -9.22
N PHE A 18 -11.64 -6.35 -9.50
CA PHE A 18 -10.42 -5.58 -9.72
C PHE A 18 -9.64 -5.41 -8.41
N VAL A 19 -10.32 -5.00 -7.33
CA VAL A 19 -9.71 -4.85 -6.00
C VAL A 19 -9.11 -6.17 -5.55
N ARG A 20 -9.84 -7.27 -5.74
CA ARG A 20 -9.37 -8.62 -5.44
C ARG A 20 -8.09 -8.97 -6.19
N CYS A 21 -8.06 -8.80 -7.51
CA CYS A 21 -6.89 -9.09 -8.34
C CYS A 21 -5.66 -8.28 -7.91
N VAL A 22 -5.83 -6.96 -7.77
CA VAL A 22 -4.75 -6.04 -7.36
C VAL A 22 -4.21 -6.39 -5.98
N SER A 23 -5.08 -6.84 -5.06
CA SER A 23 -4.67 -7.22 -3.71
C SER A 23 -3.91 -8.54 -3.67
N VAL A 24 -4.33 -9.53 -4.46
CA VAL A 24 -3.59 -10.80 -4.59
C VAL A 24 -2.21 -10.56 -5.20
N LEU A 25 -2.13 -9.74 -6.25
CA LEU A 25 -0.85 -9.35 -6.86
C LEU A 25 0.02 -8.54 -5.89
N GLY A 26 -0.57 -7.64 -5.10
CA GLY A 26 0.14 -6.85 -4.09
C GLY A 26 0.74 -7.74 -3.02
N ASN A 27 -0.07 -8.67 -2.48
CA ASN A 27 0.41 -9.67 -1.52
C ASN A 27 1.54 -10.53 -2.10
N LEU A 28 1.43 -10.95 -3.37
CA LEU A 28 2.50 -11.70 -4.02
C LEU A 28 3.80 -10.88 -4.12
N ALA A 29 3.70 -9.62 -4.53
CA ALA A 29 4.85 -8.71 -4.59
C ALA A 29 5.49 -8.54 -3.19
N ASP A 30 4.69 -8.37 -2.14
CA ASP A 30 5.21 -8.30 -0.76
C ASP A 30 5.88 -9.62 -0.31
N GLN A 31 5.35 -10.78 -0.71
CA GLN A 31 5.99 -12.06 -0.40
C GLN A 31 7.31 -12.25 -1.15
N LEU A 32 7.46 -11.69 -2.34
CA LEU A 32 8.70 -11.76 -3.12
C LEU A 32 9.72 -10.70 -2.69
N TYR A 33 9.24 -9.56 -2.18
CA TYR A 33 10.07 -8.48 -1.64
C TYR A 33 11.03 -8.98 -0.56
N TYR A 34 10.53 -9.61 0.51
CA TYR A 34 11.36 -9.98 1.66
C TYR A 34 12.47 -10.97 1.31
N PRO A 35 12.24 -12.09 0.60
CA PRO A 35 13.32 -12.99 0.20
C PRO A 35 14.38 -12.30 -0.65
N CYS A 36 13.98 -11.43 -1.58
CA CYS A 36 14.93 -10.67 -2.41
C CYS A 36 15.78 -9.73 -1.56
N GLU A 37 15.16 -9.03 -0.59
CA GLU A 37 15.87 -8.18 0.37
C GLU A 37 16.88 -8.97 1.20
N HIS A 38 16.50 -10.14 1.72
CA HIS A 38 17.39 -10.98 2.53
C HIS A 38 18.57 -11.51 1.71
N ILE A 39 18.35 -11.88 0.45
CA ILE A 39 19.44 -12.28 -0.45
C ILE A 39 20.36 -11.10 -0.76
N ALA A 40 19.80 -9.91 -1.00
CA ALA A 40 20.57 -8.69 -1.24
C ALA A 40 21.47 -8.36 -0.04
N TRP A 41 20.90 -8.39 1.17
CA TRP A 41 21.62 -8.17 2.41
C TRP A 41 22.71 -9.23 2.64
N ALA A 42 22.40 -10.52 2.43
CA ALA A 42 23.37 -11.60 2.61
C ALA A 42 24.52 -11.53 1.60
N ALA A 43 24.25 -11.05 0.38
CA ALA A 43 25.26 -10.79 -0.63
C ALA A 43 26.16 -9.60 -0.24
N ASP A 44 25.58 -8.50 0.25
CA ASP A 44 26.35 -7.36 0.77
C ASP A 44 27.24 -7.75 1.96
N ALA A 45 26.72 -8.58 2.86
CA ALA A 45 27.46 -9.11 4.00
C ALA A 45 28.52 -10.16 3.64
N GLN A 46 28.73 -10.45 2.34
CA GLN A 46 29.66 -11.47 1.83
C GLN A 46 29.38 -12.90 2.33
N ILE A 47 28.14 -13.16 2.76
CA ILE A 47 27.67 -14.51 3.13
C ILE A 47 27.37 -15.31 1.85
N LEU A 48 26.82 -14.65 0.82
CA LEU A 48 26.53 -15.23 -0.48
C LEU A 48 27.36 -14.55 -1.57
N HIS A 49 27.95 -15.33 -2.48
CA HIS A 49 28.72 -14.84 -3.61
C HIS A 49 27.82 -14.59 -4.83
N VAL A 50 26.84 -13.69 -4.68
CA VAL A 50 25.94 -13.25 -5.77
C VAL A 50 25.99 -11.73 -5.89
N ASP A 51 25.51 -11.17 -7.00
CA ASP A 51 25.53 -9.72 -7.24
C ASP A 51 24.49 -9.00 -6.36
N PRO A 52 24.91 -8.25 -5.32
CA PRO A 52 23.98 -7.60 -4.40
C PRO A 52 23.14 -6.51 -5.07
N ALA A 53 23.71 -5.79 -6.04
CA ALA A 53 23.04 -4.67 -6.69
C ALA A 53 21.79 -5.13 -7.47
N ARG A 54 21.86 -6.31 -8.10
CA ARG A 54 20.70 -6.92 -8.77
C ARG A 54 19.59 -7.29 -7.80
N TRP A 55 19.94 -7.87 -6.65
CA TRP A 55 18.95 -8.28 -5.64
C TRP A 55 18.30 -7.08 -4.94
N TRP A 56 19.07 -6.01 -4.65
CA TRP A 56 18.52 -4.74 -4.16
C TRP A 56 17.59 -4.07 -5.18
N THR A 57 17.96 -4.11 -6.46
CA THR A 57 17.09 -3.60 -7.52
C THR A 57 15.79 -4.40 -7.59
N LEU A 58 15.87 -5.73 -7.48
CA LEU A 58 14.71 -6.61 -7.55
C LEU A 58 13.79 -6.44 -6.33
N SER A 59 14.34 -6.35 -5.12
CA SER A 59 13.54 -6.06 -3.92
C SER A 59 12.86 -4.70 -4.03
N THR A 60 13.61 -3.65 -4.41
CA THR A 60 13.05 -2.31 -4.61
C THR A 60 11.96 -2.29 -5.69
N ALA A 61 12.12 -3.08 -6.76
CA ALA A 61 11.11 -3.21 -7.81
C ALA A 61 9.83 -3.91 -7.30
N PHE A 62 9.95 -4.99 -6.51
CA PHE A 62 8.79 -5.64 -5.90
C PHE A 62 8.08 -4.74 -4.90
N TRP A 63 8.83 -3.99 -4.09
CA TRP A 63 8.26 -2.99 -3.19
C TRP A 63 7.54 -1.88 -3.96
N GLY A 64 8.16 -1.32 -4.99
CA GLY A 64 7.53 -0.33 -5.87
C GLY A 64 6.25 -0.87 -6.53
N LEU A 65 6.26 -2.13 -6.96
CA LEU A 65 5.08 -2.79 -7.53
C LEU A 65 3.96 -2.95 -6.50
N SER A 66 4.26 -3.38 -5.27
CA SER A 66 3.23 -3.54 -4.23
C SER A 66 2.63 -2.18 -3.84
N LEU A 67 3.44 -1.12 -3.79
CA LEU A 67 2.98 0.25 -3.59
C LEU A 67 2.05 0.74 -4.71
N LEU A 68 2.40 0.50 -5.98
CA LEU A 68 1.55 0.84 -7.13
C LEU A 68 0.20 0.11 -7.08
N LEU A 69 0.21 -1.17 -6.73
CA LEU A 69 -1.00 -1.98 -6.56
C LEU A 69 -1.84 -1.47 -5.37
N GLY A 70 -1.19 -1.13 -4.25
CA GLY A 70 -1.85 -0.50 -3.09
C GLY A 70 -2.52 0.83 -3.44
N ILE A 71 -1.84 1.69 -4.21
CA ILE A 71 -2.40 2.95 -4.73
C ILE A 71 -3.64 2.68 -5.60
N ALA A 72 -3.54 1.73 -6.53
CA ALA A 72 -4.66 1.37 -7.41
C ALA A 72 -5.87 0.83 -6.61
N ARG A 73 -5.63 -0.02 -5.62
CA ARG A 73 -6.65 -0.53 -4.68
C ARG A 73 -7.33 0.62 -3.93
N SER A 74 -6.58 1.43 -3.19
CA SER A 74 -7.15 2.50 -2.37
C SER A 74 -7.87 3.55 -3.22
N LEU A 75 -7.34 3.88 -4.40
CA LEU A 75 -8.04 4.78 -5.33
C LEU A 75 -9.38 4.19 -5.77
N ARG A 76 -9.41 2.91 -6.17
CA ARG A 76 -10.65 2.22 -6.57
C ARG A 76 -11.67 2.22 -5.42
N MET A 77 -11.23 1.92 -4.20
CA MET A 77 -12.09 1.94 -3.02
C MET A 77 -12.64 3.34 -2.73
N VAL A 78 -11.80 4.39 -2.73
CA VAL A 78 -12.25 5.78 -2.53
C VAL A 78 -13.30 6.18 -3.56
N LEU A 79 -13.07 5.87 -4.84
CA LEU A 79 -14.01 6.20 -5.92
C LEU A 79 -15.34 5.46 -5.74
N THR A 80 -15.30 4.16 -5.45
CA THR A 80 -16.50 3.33 -5.22
C THR A 80 -17.29 3.82 -4.01
N LEU A 81 -16.62 4.07 -2.88
CA LEU A 81 -17.29 4.55 -1.66
C LEU A 81 -17.87 5.96 -1.84
N ARG A 82 -17.15 6.88 -2.51
CA ARG A 82 -17.67 8.22 -2.81
C ARG A 82 -18.87 8.18 -3.76
N ARG A 83 -18.87 7.28 -4.74
CA ARG A 83 -20.03 7.04 -5.62
C ARG A 83 -21.23 6.52 -4.81
N LYS A 84 -21.03 5.54 -3.92
CA LYS A 84 -22.09 5.05 -3.02
C LYS A 84 -22.63 6.15 -2.11
N LEU A 85 -21.79 7.07 -1.61
CA LEU A 85 -22.20 8.22 -0.78
C LEU A 85 -22.93 9.33 -1.56
N ARG A 86 -22.62 9.53 -2.84
CA ARG A 86 -23.21 10.58 -3.71
C ARG A 86 -24.35 10.09 -4.60
N GLY A 87 -24.58 8.78 -4.68
CA GLY A 87 -25.50 8.18 -5.64
C GLY A 87 -26.99 8.39 -5.29
N PRO A 88 -27.87 8.54 -6.30
CA PRO A 88 -29.32 8.75 -6.12
C PRO A 88 -30.05 7.58 -5.44
N ALA A 89 -29.46 6.38 -5.40
CA ALA A 89 -29.99 5.25 -4.62
C ALA A 89 -30.14 5.59 -3.11
N VAL A 90 -29.24 6.40 -2.55
CA VAL A 90 -29.34 6.87 -1.14
C VAL A 90 -30.45 7.91 -0.94
N ALA A 91 -30.84 8.61 -2.00
CA ALA A 91 -31.97 9.53 -1.99
C ALA A 91 -33.32 8.82 -2.14
N PHE A 92 -33.35 7.65 -2.81
CA PHE A 92 -34.58 6.93 -3.12
C PHE A 92 -34.93 5.80 -2.14
N THR A 93 -33.93 5.13 -1.55
CA THR A 93 -34.14 4.14 -0.49
C THR A 93 -33.82 4.76 0.87
N SER A 94 -34.85 5.04 1.67
CA SER A 94 -34.83 5.17 3.14
C SER A 94 -33.47 5.52 3.77
N ARG A 95 -33.29 6.79 4.17
CA ARG A 95 -32.18 7.35 4.98
C ARG A 95 -31.21 6.29 5.50
N LEU A 96 -30.06 6.13 4.82
CA LEU A 96 -28.98 5.30 5.31
C LEU A 96 -28.72 5.66 6.79
N PRO A 97 -28.71 4.70 7.73
CA PRO A 97 -28.51 5.00 9.14
C PRO A 97 -27.28 5.88 9.33
N ARG A 98 -27.38 6.94 10.15
CA ARG A 98 -26.31 7.92 10.35
C ARG A 98 -24.98 7.27 10.75
N SER A 99 -25.05 6.13 11.47
CA SER A 99 -23.92 5.26 11.81
C SER A 99 -23.24 4.67 10.57
N LYS A 100 -23.99 4.05 9.64
CA LYS A 100 -23.45 3.48 8.40
C LYS A 100 -22.80 4.55 7.52
N ARG A 101 -23.40 5.74 7.42
CA ARG A 101 -22.83 6.87 6.67
C ARG A 101 -21.49 7.32 7.26
N ARG A 102 -21.41 7.47 8.59
CA ARG A 102 -20.17 7.81 9.30
C ARG A 102 -19.09 6.75 9.12
N ALA A 103 -19.46 5.47 9.16
CA ALA A 103 -18.53 4.36 8.93
C ALA A 103 -17.95 4.40 7.50
N MET A 104 -18.79 4.63 6.49
CA MET A 104 -18.31 4.80 5.10
C MET A 104 -17.40 6.02 4.93
N GLU A 105 -17.72 7.16 5.56
CA GLU A 105 -16.87 8.35 5.54
C GLU A 105 -15.52 8.10 6.22
N ALA A 106 -15.53 7.37 7.35
CA ALA A 106 -14.31 6.94 8.03
C ALA A 106 -13.47 6.02 7.15
N GLN A 107 -14.09 5.06 6.45
CA GLN A 107 -13.40 4.19 5.50
C GLN A 107 -12.77 4.99 4.35
N VAL A 108 -13.51 5.95 3.75
CA VAL A 108 -12.94 6.84 2.72
C VAL A 108 -11.72 7.59 3.25
N ARG A 109 -11.80 8.10 4.48
CA ARG A 109 -10.67 8.81 5.10
C ARG A 109 -9.49 7.87 5.33
N SER A 110 -9.72 6.64 5.77
CA SER A 110 -8.69 5.61 5.92
C SER A 110 -7.98 5.34 4.59
N GLU A 111 -8.75 5.05 3.52
CA GLU A 111 -8.19 4.76 2.20
C GLU A 111 -7.40 5.95 1.61
N VAL A 112 -7.82 7.19 1.88
CA VAL A 112 -7.07 8.38 1.46
C VAL A 112 -5.73 8.47 2.18
N LEU A 113 -5.68 8.17 3.49
CA LEU A 113 -4.44 8.17 4.25
C LEU A 113 -3.50 7.06 3.76
N THR A 114 -4.02 5.87 3.45
CA THR A 114 -3.25 4.76 2.86
C THR A 114 -2.71 5.14 1.50
N LEU A 115 -3.53 5.77 0.65
CA LEU A 115 -3.12 6.28 -0.66
C LEU A 115 -1.95 7.26 -0.53
N LEU A 116 -2.05 8.22 0.40
CA LEU A 116 -0.98 9.22 0.62
C LEU A 116 0.30 8.57 1.14
N SER A 117 0.19 7.60 2.06
CA SER A 117 1.32 6.82 2.57
C SER A 117 2.03 6.10 1.43
N ASN A 118 1.28 5.33 0.63
CA ASN A 118 1.84 4.57 -0.48
C ASN A 118 2.48 5.46 -1.55
N VAL A 119 1.94 6.66 -1.80
CA VAL A 119 2.54 7.63 -2.73
C VAL A 119 3.85 8.17 -2.19
N ALA A 120 3.93 8.49 -0.90
CA ALA A 120 5.17 8.95 -0.27
C ALA A 120 6.25 7.86 -0.32
N ASP A 121 5.89 6.62 0.01
CA ASP A 121 6.80 5.48 -0.06
C ASP A 121 7.20 5.15 -1.51
N LEU A 122 6.30 5.27 -2.48
CA LEU A 122 6.61 5.05 -3.91
C LEU A 122 7.62 6.07 -4.42
N ALA A 123 7.50 7.32 -3.97
CA ALA A 123 8.46 8.36 -4.30
C ALA A 123 9.88 8.00 -3.82
N ASN A 124 10.00 7.40 -2.64
CA ASN A 124 11.24 6.84 -2.11
C ASN A 124 11.71 5.58 -2.84
N ALA A 125 10.79 4.65 -3.13
CA ALA A 125 11.10 3.43 -3.87
C ALA A 125 11.71 3.74 -5.26
N VAL A 126 11.11 4.67 -6.00
CA VAL A 126 11.64 5.10 -7.31
C VAL A 126 13.00 5.79 -7.16
N HIS A 127 13.21 6.55 -6.08
CA HIS A 127 14.51 7.17 -5.82
C HIS A 127 15.63 6.14 -5.64
N TRP A 128 15.35 5.00 -5.00
CA TRP A 128 16.32 3.91 -4.77
C TRP A 128 16.52 2.95 -5.96
N LEU A 129 15.77 3.12 -7.05
CA LEU A 129 16.01 2.35 -8.28
C LEU A 129 17.29 2.78 -9.00
N PRO A 130 17.81 1.95 -9.93
CA PRO A 130 18.97 2.31 -10.74
C PRO A 130 18.78 3.61 -11.54
N PRO A 131 19.87 4.37 -11.78
CA PRO A 131 19.83 5.57 -12.62
C PRO A 131 19.21 5.29 -13.99
N GLY A 132 18.38 6.22 -14.48
CA GLY A 132 17.64 6.09 -15.74
C GLY A 132 16.18 5.71 -15.58
N VAL A 133 15.74 5.31 -14.37
CA VAL A 133 14.33 5.12 -14.05
C VAL A 133 13.75 6.39 -13.44
N LEU A 134 12.90 7.11 -14.18
CA LEU A 134 12.18 8.29 -13.68
C LEU A 134 13.10 9.31 -12.95
N TRP A 135 12.91 9.47 -11.62
CA TRP A 135 13.70 10.36 -10.75
C TRP A 135 14.67 9.61 -9.83
N ALA A 136 15.07 8.38 -10.20
CA ALA A 136 16.09 7.61 -9.50
C ALA A 136 17.34 8.46 -9.19
N GLY A 137 17.79 8.41 -7.94
CA GLY A 137 18.96 9.17 -7.46
C GLY A 137 18.79 10.68 -7.39
N ARG A 138 17.62 11.26 -7.68
CA ARG A 138 17.43 12.73 -7.72
C ARG A 138 17.07 13.38 -6.39
N PHE A 139 16.51 12.65 -5.44
CA PHE A 139 16.10 13.22 -4.16
C PHE A 139 17.29 13.43 -3.23
N PRO A 140 17.37 14.57 -2.53
CA PRO A 140 18.32 14.73 -1.44
C PRO A 140 17.93 13.85 -0.25
N PRO A 141 18.88 13.39 0.59
CA PRO A 141 18.61 12.48 1.71
C PRO A 141 17.53 12.97 2.69
N TRP A 142 17.46 14.28 2.94
CA TRP A 142 16.45 14.87 3.84
C TRP A 142 15.02 14.69 3.30
N LEU A 143 14.84 14.75 1.97
CA LEU A 143 13.52 14.60 1.35
C LEU A 143 13.06 13.15 1.44
N VAL A 144 13.98 12.21 1.22
CA VAL A 144 13.71 10.77 1.40
C VAL A 144 13.27 10.49 2.83
N GLY A 145 14.01 11.03 3.81
CA GLY A 145 13.68 10.91 5.23
C GLY A 145 12.34 11.57 5.59
N LEU A 146 12.04 12.74 5.04
CA LEU A 146 10.76 13.43 5.25
C LEU A 146 9.58 12.60 4.72
N LEU A 147 9.68 12.08 3.50
CA LEU A 147 8.63 11.25 2.90
C LEU A 147 8.39 9.98 3.72
N GLY A 148 9.47 9.32 4.17
CA GLY A 148 9.38 8.14 5.05
C GLY A 148 8.80 8.47 6.43
N THR A 149 9.08 9.67 6.95
CA THR A 149 8.49 10.14 8.20
C THR A 149 6.99 10.38 8.03
N ILE A 150 6.57 11.00 6.92
CA ILE A 150 5.15 11.23 6.62
C ILE A 150 4.39 9.91 6.51
N SER A 151 4.89 8.94 5.73
CA SER A 151 4.22 7.63 5.58
C SER A 151 4.14 6.88 6.91
N SER A 152 5.21 6.91 7.72
CA SER A 152 5.23 6.30 9.06
C SER A 152 4.21 6.94 9.99
N LEU A 153 4.14 8.27 10.04
CA LEU A 153 3.17 9.00 10.88
C LEU A 153 1.72 8.71 10.44
N LEU A 154 1.46 8.64 9.14
CA LEU A 154 0.14 8.28 8.60
C LEU A 154 -0.26 6.86 9.02
N SER A 155 0.67 5.91 8.92
CA SER A 155 0.45 4.52 9.30
C SER A 155 0.19 4.36 10.81
N VAL A 156 0.98 5.03 11.66
CA VAL A 156 0.77 5.04 13.12
C VAL A 156 -0.58 5.67 13.47
N TYR A 157 -0.94 6.78 12.82
CA TYR A 157 -2.23 7.43 13.03
C TYR A 157 -3.40 6.51 12.64
N GLN A 158 -3.28 5.74 11.57
CA GLN A 158 -4.28 4.75 11.17
C GLN A 158 -4.39 3.60 12.17
N ALA A 159 -3.26 3.06 12.61
CA ALA A 159 -3.21 1.95 13.57
C ALA A 159 -3.90 2.32 14.90
N GLY A 160 -3.56 3.48 15.47
CA GLY A 160 -4.18 3.95 16.72
C GLY A 160 -5.69 4.22 16.59
N ARG A 161 -6.18 4.54 15.39
CA ARG A 161 -7.62 4.69 15.15
C ARG A 161 -8.35 3.35 15.02
N ALA A 162 -7.70 2.31 14.51
CA ALA A 162 -8.28 0.98 14.38
C ALA A 162 -8.49 0.36 15.78
N GLU A 163 -7.51 0.51 16.67
CA GLU A 163 -7.58 0.03 18.06
C GLU A 163 -8.66 0.74 18.88
N ALA A 164 -8.87 2.04 18.67
CA ALA A 164 -9.96 2.78 19.30
C ALA A 164 -11.38 2.35 18.85
N THR A 165 -11.48 1.50 17.82
CA THR A 165 -12.75 0.98 17.29
C THR A 165 -13.02 -0.49 17.61
N THR A 166 -12.09 -1.19 18.24
CA THR A 166 -12.28 -2.55 18.76
C THR A 166 -12.81 -2.50 20.21
N PRO A 167 -13.95 -3.16 20.52
CA PRO A 167 -14.58 -3.15 21.85
C PRO A 167 -13.77 -3.93 22.91
#